data_AF-A0A3M8C256-F1
#
_entry.id   AF-A0A3M8C256-F1
#
_cell.length_a   1.000
_cell.length_b   1.000
_cell.length_c   1.000
_cell.angle_alpha   90.00
_cell.angle_beta   90.00
_cell.angle_gamma   90.00
#
_symmetry.space_group_name_H-M   'P 1'
#
loop_
_entity.id
_entity.type
_entity.pdbx_description
1 polymer ?
#
loop_
_entity_poly.entity_id
_entity_poly.type
_entity_poly.pdbx_seq_one_letter_code
_entity_poly.pdbx_strand_id
1 'polypeptide(L)' 'MLYPLFLLAAGILVMIQPRTKRWQTRMHAHFKGNEQRIKQRANTFFLLGFAFIMAGLAYLYRSAVSS' A
#
# COMPACT_ATOMS: atom_id res chain seq x y z
N MET A 1 -20.18 3.88 -7.73
CA MET A 1 -19.34 4.63 -6.76
C MET A 1 -18.59 3.76 -5.75
N LEU A 2 -18.87 2.44 -5.61
CA LEU A 2 -18.19 1.58 -4.62
C LEU A 2 -16.73 1.22 -4.98
N TYR A 3 -16.43 1.06 -6.27
CA TYR A 3 -15.12 0.60 -6.77
C TYR A 3 -13.95 1.55 -6.45
N PRO A 4 -14.06 2.88 -6.66
CA PRO A 4 -12.98 3.82 -6.33
C PRO A 4 -12.70 3.90 -4.83
N LEU A 5 -13.76 3.81 -4.00
CA LEU A 5 -13.65 3.71 -2.54
C LEU A 5 -12.94 2.42 -2.11
N PHE A 6 -13.22 1.30 -2.77
CA PHE A 6 -12.53 0.03 -2.51
C PHE A 6 -11.04 0.09 -2.90
N LEU A 7 -10.71 0.72 -4.03
CA LEU A 7 -9.32 0.96 -4.44
C LEU A 7 -8.54 1.83 -3.43
N LEU A 8 -9.17 2.89 -2.92
CA LEU A 8 -8.60 3.74 -1.88
C LEU A 8 -8.39 2.97 -0.57
N ALA A 9 -9.41 2.24 -0.11
CA ALA A 9 -9.31 1.44 1.11
C ALA A 9 -8.25 0.33 1.00
N ALA A 10 -8.16 -0.34 -0.15
CA ALA A 10 -7.15 -1.33 -0.44
C ALA A 10 -5.73 -0.72 -0.46
N GLY A 11 -5.55 0.45 -1.07
CA GLY A 11 -4.27 1.16 -1.06
C GLY A 11 -3.78 1.52 0.34
N ILE A 12 -4.69 1.99 1.20
CA ILE A 12 -4.41 2.30 2.61
C ILE A 12 -4.08 1.02 3.40
N LEU A 13 -4.85 -0.06 3.21
CA LEU A 13 -4.59 -1.36 3.82
C LEU A 13 -3.19 -1.88 3.48
N VAL A 14 -2.80 -1.80 2.21
CA VAL A 14 -1.48 -2.20 1.71
C VAL A 14 -0.36 -1.34 2.32
N MET A 15 -0.59 -0.02 2.51
CA MET A 15 0.36 0.89 3.18
C MET A 15 0.51 0.63 4.69
N ILE A 16 -0.55 0.21 5.37
CA ILE A 16 -0.54 -0.10 6.81
C ILE A 16 0.10 -1.46 7.08
N GLN A 17 0.01 -2.39 6.14
CA GLN A 17 0.54 -3.74 6.25
C GLN A 17 2.02 -3.80 6.74
N PRO A 18 2.99 -3.06 6.16
CA PRO A 18 4.39 -3.08 6.61
C PRO A 18 4.64 -2.39 7.96
N ARG A 19 3.70 -1.58 8.48
CA ARG A 19 3.79 -0.98 9.82
C ARG A 19 3.34 -1.92 10.94
N THR A 20 2.71 -3.04 10.63
CA THR A 20 2.22 -3.96 11.68
C THR A 20 3.38 -4.72 12.33
N LYS A 21 3.39 -4.77 13.67
CA LYS A 21 4.39 -5.53 14.45
C LYS A 21 4.49 -6.99 14.01
N ARG A 22 3.35 -7.60 13.67
CA ARG A 22 3.28 -8.97 13.11
C ARG A 22 4.05 -9.11 11.79
N TRP A 23 3.96 -8.13 10.89
CA TRP A 23 4.69 -8.17 9.62
C TRP A 23 6.19 -7.97 9.83
N GLN A 24 6.59 -7.04 10.69
CA GLN A 24 7.99 -6.83 11.05
C GLN A 24 8.62 -8.08 11.67
N THR A 25 7.96 -8.75 12.61
CA THR A 25 8.48 -10.00 13.23
C THR A 25 8.68 -11.10 12.18
N ARG A 26 7.72 -11.28 11.25
CA ARG A 26 7.84 -12.28 10.16
C ARG A 26 8.97 -11.94 9.20
N MET A 27 9.13 -10.67 8.85
CA MET A 27 10.20 -10.22 7.96
C MET A 27 11.57 -10.31 8.64
N HIS A 28 11.68 -10.02 9.94
CA HIS A 28 12.91 -10.23 10.70
C HIS A 28 13.32 -11.69 10.75
N ALA A 29 12.37 -12.60 11.00
CA ALA A 29 12.61 -14.04 10.99
C ALA A 29 13.00 -14.56 9.60
N HIS A 30 12.33 -14.07 8.54
CA HIS A 30 12.58 -14.50 7.17
C HIS A 30 13.90 -13.96 6.60
N PHE A 31 14.26 -12.71 6.91
CA PHE A 31 15.49 -12.06 6.43
C PHE A 31 16.66 -12.16 7.41
N LYS A 32 16.56 -12.97 8.47
CA LYS A 32 17.62 -13.18 9.48
C LYS A 32 18.22 -11.87 10.02
N GLY A 33 17.37 -10.89 10.29
CA GLY A 33 17.80 -9.59 10.82
C GLY A 33 18.40 -8.61 9.81
N ASN A 34 18.30 -8.87 8.50
CA ASN A 34 18.80 -7.95 7.48
C ASN A 34 17.84 -6.74 7.29
N GLU A 35 17.99 -5.74 8.16
CA GLU A 35 17.12 -4.55 8.24
C GLU A 35 17.01 -3.76 6.94
N GLN A 36 18.09 -3.71 6.13
CA GLN A 36 18.08 -3.02 4.83
C GLN A 36 17.04 -3.62 3.88
N ARG A 37 16.96 -4.95 3.80
CA ARG A 37 15.98 -5.63 2.93
C ARG A 37 14.56 -5.47 3.44
N ILE A 38 14.36 -5.43 4.75
CA ILE A 38 13.06 -5.19 5.37
C ILE A 38 12.58 -3.77 5.05
N LYS A 39 13.46 -2.76 5.16
CA LYS A 39 13.18 -1.37 4.76
C LYS A 39 12.88 -1.24 3.26
N GLN A 40 13.65 -1.89 2.38
CA GLN A 40 13.38 -1.87 0.94
C GLN A 40 12.00 -2.44 0.61
N ARG A 41 11.63 -3.57 1.25
CA ARG A 41 10.34 -4.19 1.03
C ARG A 41 9.19 -3.34 1.57
N ALA A 42 9.38 -2.74 2.75
CA ALA A 42 8.42 -1.77 3.30
C ALA A 42 8.23 -0.57 2.36
N ASN A 43 9.31 -0.03 1.80
CA ASN A 43 9.24 1.08 0.85
C ASN A 43 8.57 0.67 -0.47
N THR A 44 8.80 -0.56 -0.93
CA THR A 44 8.13 -1.10 -2.13
C THR A 44 6.62 -1.26 -1.90
N PHE A 45 6.22 -1.79 -0.73
CA PHE A 45 4.81 -1.87 -0.33
C PHE A 45 4.17 -0.49 -0.21
N PHE A 46 4.92 0.49 0.31
CA PHE A 46 4.48 1.87 0.39
C PHE A 46 4.27 2.48 -1.00
N LEU A 47 5.23 2.33 -1.92
CA LEU A 47 5.11 2.76 -3.32
C LEU A 47 3.93 2.08 -4.03
N LEU A 48 3.71 0.79 -3.76
CA LEU A 48 2.58 0.04 -4.33
C LEU A 48 1.24 0.59 -3.81
N GLY A 49 1.10 0.77 -2.49
CA GLY A 49 -0.10 1.36 -1.90
C GLY A 49 -0.34 2.80 -2.39
N PHE A 50 0.72 3.59 -2.52
CA PHE A 50 0.66 4.93 -3.08
C PHE A 50 0.20 4.94 -4.55
N ALA A 51 0.71 4.02 -5.37
CA ALA A 51 0.26 3.86 -6.76
C ALA A 51 -1.23 3.49 -6.84
N PHE A 52 -1.70 2.63 -5.94
CA PHE A 52 -3.13 2.28 -5.81
C PHE A 52 -3.99 3.50 -5.42
N ILE A 53 -3.53 4.34 -4.49
CA ILE A 53 -4.20 5.59 -4.10
C ILE A 53 -4.27 6.55 -5.30
N MET A 54 -3.15 6.74 -6.02
CA MET A 54 -3.09 7.58 -7.21
C MET A 54 -4.02 7.07 -8.32
N ALA A 55 -4.08 5.75 -8.54
CA ALA A 55 -5.01 5.15 -9.50
C ALA A 55 -6.48 5.35 -9.08
N GLY A 56 -6.80 5.20 -7.79
CA GLY A 56 -8.13 5.48 -7.25
C GLY A 56 -8.55 6.94 -7.39
N LEU A 57 -7.63 7.87 -7.12
CA LEU A 57 -7.80 9.31 -7.35
C LEU A 57 -8.00 9.64 -8.83
N ALA A 58 -7.22 9.05 -9.72
CA ALA A 58 -7.37 9.24 -11.16
C ALA A 58 -8.73 8.74 -11.66
N TYR A 59 -9.23 7.61 -11.13
CA TYR A 59 -10.56 7.11 -11.41
C TYR A 59 -11.66 8.02 -10.87
N LEU A 60 -11.50 8.55 -9.65
CA LEU A 60 -12.42 9.53 -9.07
C LEU A 60 -12.46 10.82 -9.88
N TYR A 61 -11.30 11.36 -10.22
CA TYR A 61 -11.17 12.55 -11.06
C TYR A 61 -11.81 12.34 -12.43
N ARG A 62 -11.55 11.20 -13.08
CA ARG A 62 -12.19 10.85 -14.34
C ARG A 62 -13.71 10.76 -14.20
N SER A 63 -14.20 10.10 -13.16
CA SER A 63 -15.64 9.99 -12.92
C SER A 63 -16.31 11.33 -12.62
N ALA A 64 -15.60 12.23 -11.92
CA ALA A 64 -16.09 13.57 -11.58
C ALA A 64 -16.01 14.57 -12.75
N VAL A 65 -15.06 14.37 -13.67
CA VAL A 65 -14.94 15.15 -14.92
C VAL A 65 -15.89 14.65 -16.01
N SER A 66 -16.25 13.36 -16.00
CA SER A 66 -17.17 12.77 -16.97
C SER A 66 -18.66 12.92 -16.62
N SER A 67 -18.99 13.61 -15.53
CA SER A 67 -20.35 13.91 -15.04
C SER A 67 -20.62 15.40 -15.14
#